data_AF-A0A7K1SPX3-F1
#
_entry.id   AF-A0A7K1SPX3-F1
#
_cell.length_a   1.000
_cell.length_b   1.000
_cell.length_c   1.000
_cell.angle_alpha   90.00
_cell.angle_beta   90.00
_cell.angle_gamma   90.00
#
_symmetry.space_group_name_H-M   'P 1'
#
loop_
_entity.id
_entity.type
_entity.pdbx_description
1 polymer ?
#
loop_
_entity_poly.entity_id
_entity_poly.type
_entity_poly.pdbx_seq_one_letter_code
_entity_poly.pdbx_strand_id
1 'polypeptide(L)'
;MCFLEETDRQVLTHICQDPVIDQVYELAKDFGTLVRQCRVELLDDWLANCQSCSTVLMNQFGFRLQQDYAAVRAALATEWSNGQTEGQVTRLKLIKRQMYGRAKLDLLRQRVLYRC
;
A
#
# COMPACT_ATOMS: atom_id res chain seq x y z
N MET A 1 7.68 -10.22 -9.52
CA MET A 1 6.75 -10.99 -10.39
C MET A 1 5.87 -11.79 -9.44
N CYS A 2 4.56 -11.52 -9.36
CA CYS A 2 3.68 -12.42 -8.61
C CYS A 2 3.44 -13.63 -9.51
N PHE A 3 4.08 -14.76 -9.20
CA PHE A 3 3.78 -15.99 -9.89
C PHE A 3 2.46 -16.50 -9.34
N LEU A 4 1.38 -16.27 -10.09
CA LEU A 4 0.11 -16.93 -9.87
C LEU A 4 0.28 -18.41 -10.23
N GLU A 5 -0.22 -19.31 -9.39
CA GLU A 5 -0.28 -20.72 -9.75
C GLU A 5 -1.24 -20.92 -10.94
N GLU A 6 -1.16 -22.06 -11.62
CA GLU A 6 -2.02 -22.34 -12.78
C GLU A 6 -3.51 -22.28 -12.40
N THR A 7 -3.84 -22.78 -11.20
CA THR A 7 -5.19 -22.70 -10.64
C THR A 7 -5.65 -21.26 -10.41
N ASP A 8 -4.78 -20.38 -9.90
CA ASP A 8 -5.12 -18.97 -9.69
C ASP A 8 -5.39 -18.24 -11.01
N ARG A 9 -4.63 -18.57 -12.07
CA ARG A 9 -4.86 -18.00 -13.41
C ARG A 9 -6.20 -18.42 -13.98
N GLN A 10 -6.58 -19.68 -13.80
CA GLN A 10 -7.88 -20.19 -14.26
C GLN A 10 -9.03 -19.50 -13.53
N VAL A 11 -8.91 -19.32 -12.21
CA VAL A 11 -9.90 -18.58 -11.42
C VAL A 11 -9.99 -17.13 -11.89
N LEU A 12 -8.85 -16.43 -12.04
CA LEU A 12 -8.81 -15.05 -12.53
C LEU A 12 -9.46 -14.91 -13.90
N THR A 13 -9.13 -15.81 -14.83
CA THR A 13 -9.72 -15.83 -16.17
C THR A 13 -11.23 -15.99 -16.11
N HIS A 14 -11.74 -16.81 -15.18
CA HIS A 14 -13.17 -17.00 -15.02
C HIS A 14 -13.86 -15.78 -14.39
N ILE A 15 -13.31 -15.20 -13.32
CA ILE A 15 -13.96 -14.06 -12.64
C ILE A 15 -13.88 -12.75 -13.45
N CYS A 16 -12.84 -12.55 -14.27
CA CYS A 16 -12.72 -11.40 -15.17
C CYS A 16 -13.67 -11.48 -16.38
N GLN A 17 -14.52 -12.51 -16.49
CA GLN A 17 -15.65 -12.48 -17.41
C GLN A 17 -16.70 -11.44 -16.99
N ASP A 18 -16.74 -11.07 -15.71
CA ASP A 18 -17.51 -9.94 -15.22
C ASP A 18 -16.78 -8.63 -15.56
N PRO A 19 -17.41 -7.70 -16.29
CA PRO A 19 -16.76 -6.48 -16.76
C PRO A 19 -16.35 -5.53 -15.64
N VAL A 20 -17.04 -5.57 -14.49
CA VAL A 20 -16.69 -4.77 -13.32
C VAL A 20 -15.43 -5.32 -12.68
N ILE A 21 -15.34 -6.65 -12.53
CA ILE A 21 -14.15 -7.31 -11.98
C ILE A 21 -12.95 -7.10 -12.90
N ASP A 22 -13.14 -7.24 -14.21
CA ASP A 22 -12.09 -7.02 -15.21
C ASP A 22 -11.51 -5.59 -15.13
N GLN A 23 -12.39 -4.58 -15.06
CA GLN A 23 -11.98 -3.18 -14.92
C GLN A 23 -11.17 -2.94 -13.63
N VAL A 24 -11.60 -3.50 -12.50
CA VAL A 24 -10.89 -3.39 -11.22
C VAL A 24 -9.53 -4.10 -11.29
N TYR A 25 -9.48 -5.27 -11.92
CA TYR A 25 -8.26 -6.05 -12.08
C TYR A 25 -7.22 -5.31 -12.91
N GLU A 26 -7.62 -4.72 -14.04
CA GLU A 26 -6.73 -3.92 -14.88
C GLU A 26 -6.17 -2.71 -14.12
N LEU A 27 -7.03 -1.96 -13.40
CA LEU A 27 -6.57 -0.83 -12.58
C LEU A 27 -5.59 -1.27 -11.49
N ALA A 28 -5.82 -2.42 -10.84
CA ALA A 28 -4.91 -2.94 -9.83
C ALA A 28 -3.56 -3.38 -10.42
N LYS A 29 -3.58 -4.00 -11.61
CA LYS A 29 -2.37 -4.40 -12.35
C LYS A 29 -1.56 -3.17 -12.78
N ASP A 30 -2.23 -2.14 -13.28
CA ASP A 30 -1.62 -0.88 -13.68
C ASP A 30 -1.00 -0.16 -12.48
N PHE A 31 -1.70 -0.11 -11.35
CA PHE A 31 -1.16 0.45 -10.11
C PHE A 31 0.10 -0.29 -9.65
N GLY A 32 0.06 -1.63 -9.67
CA GLY A 32 1.21 -2.45 -9.32
C GLY A 32 2.41 -2.19 -10.22
N THR A 33 2.18 -1.94 -11.51
CA THR A 33 3.23 -1.58 -12.48
C THR A 33 3.76 -0.18 -12.20
N LEU A 34 2.87 0.79 -11.99
CA LEU A 34 3.19 2.17 -11.66
C LEU A 34 4.09 2.27 -10.42
N VAL A 35 3.74 1.57 -9.34
CA VAL A 35 4.52 1.56 -8.09
C VAL A 35 5.85 0.84 -8.26
N ARG A 36 5.88 -0.33 -8.91
CA ARG A 36 7.12 -1.12 -9.06
C ARG A 36 8.13 -0.48 -10.00
N GLN A 37 7.65 0.26 -10.99
CA GLN A 37 8.48 0.94 -11.99
C GLN A 37 8.65 2.43 -11.70
N CYS A 38 8.12 2.93 -10.57
CA CYS A 38 8.22 4.33 -10.17
C CYS A 38 7.77 5.33 -11.26
N ARG A 39 6.71 5.00 -12.00
CA ARG A 39 6.19 5.83 -13.11
C ARG A 39 5.29 6.95 -12.60
N VAL A 40 5.90 7.98 -12.02
CA VAL A 40 5.20 9.14 -11.44
C VAL A 40 4.32 9.83 -12.47
N GLU A 41 4.77 9.90 -13.72
CA GLU A 41 4.08 10.56 -14.84
C GLU A 41 2.72 9.94 -15.17
N LEU A 42 2.50 8.68 -14.81
CA LEU A 42 1.22 7.99 -15.04
C LEU A 42 0.24 8.10 -13.86
N LEU A 43 0.64 8.73 -12.75
CA LEU A 43 -0.16 8.79 -11.53
C LEU A 43 -1.47 9.54 -11.73
N ASP A 44 -1.42 10.70 -12.39
CA ASP A 44 -2.60 11.55 -12.57
C ASP A 44 -3.65 10.85 -13.47
N ASP A 45 -3.20 10.26 -14.58
CA ASP A 45 -4.05 9.49 -15.49
C ASP A 45 -4.66 8.27 -14.78
N TRP A 46 -3.86 7.55 -14.00
CA TRP A 46 -4.34 6.39 -13.26
C TRP A 46 -5.37 6.78 -12.18
N LEU A 47 -5.18 7.91 -11.49
CA LEU A 47 -6.16 8.46 -10.54
C LEU A 47 -7.45 8.88 -11.24
N ALA A 48 -7.38 9.50 -12.42
CA ALA A 48 -8.54 9.84 -13.22
C ALA A 48 -9.32 8.59 -13.66
N ASN A 49 -8.60 7.54 -14.09
CA ASN A 49 -9.21 6.26 -14.45
C ASN A 49 -9.92 5.62 -13.25
N CYS A 50 -9.34 5.73 -12.04
CA CYS A 50 -10.02 5.27 -10.82
C CYS A 50 -11.36 5.97 -10.59
N GLN A 51 -11.47 7.29 -10.85
CA GLN A 51 -12.72 8.06 -10.69
C GLN A 51 -13.78 7.77 -11.75
N SER A 52 -13.34 7.29 -12.93
CA SER A 52 -14.25 6.84 -13.99
C SER A 52 -14.72 5.39 -13.80
N CYS A 53 -14.19 4.67 -12.81
CA CYS A 53 -14.54 3.29 -12.56
C CYS A 53 -15.98 3.19 -12.02
N SER A 54 -16.72 2.19 -12.51
CA SER A 54 -18.09 1.91 -12.07
C SER A 54 -18.18 1.51 -10.59
N THR A 55 -17.06 1.10 -10.00
CA THR A 55 -17.01 0.58 -8.63
C THR A 55 -16.67 1.68 -7.62
N VAL A 56 -17.53 1.86 -6.62
CA VAL A 56 -17.31 2.80 -5.50
C VAL A 56 -15.99 2.55 -4.77
N LEU A 57 -15.57 1.28 -4.66
CA LEU A 57 -14.31 0.90 -4.03
C LEU A 57 -13.10 1.55 -4.72
N MET A 58 -13.05 1.54 -6.06
CA MET A 58 -11.95 2.14 -6.81
C MET A 58 -11.99 3.67 -6.76
N ASN A 59 -13.19 4.26 -6.82
CA ASN A 59 -13.37 5.71 -6.63
C ASN A 59 -12.83 6.16 -5.27
N GLN A 60 -13.17 5.44 -4.19
CA GLN A 60 -12.71 5.73 -2.84
C GLN A 60 -11.21 5.50 -2.66
N PHE A 61 -10.66 4.44 -3.29
CA PHE A 61 -9.23 4.17 -3.25
C PHE A 61 -8.44 5.30 -3.91
N GLY A 62 -8.81 5.69 -5.13
CA GLY A 62 -8.20 6.82 -5.83
C GLY A 62 -8.34 8.13 -5.07
N PHE A 63 -9.53 8.39 -4.49
CA PHE A 63 -9.77 9.60 -3.70
C PHE A 63 -8.84 9.69 -2.48
N ARG A 64 -8.63 8.59 -1.74
CA ARG A 64 -7.71 8.57 -0.59
C ARG A 64 -6.27 8.82 -1.01
N LEU A 65 -5.82 8.21 -2.11
CA LEU A 65 -4.48 8.47 -2.65
C LEU A 65 -4.31 9.93 -3.10
N GLN A 66 -5.36 10.53 -3.63
CA GLN A 66 -5.36 11.94 -4.01
C GLN A 66 -5.33 12.88 -2.79
N GLN A 67 -5.95 12.53 -1.66
CA GLN A 67 -5.80 13.29 -0.41
C GLN A 67 -4.34 13.31 0.06
N ASP A 68 -3.62 12.19 -0.12
CA ASP A 68 -2.21 12.04 0.23
C ASP A 68 -1.27 12.26 -0.97
N TYR A 69 -1.72 12.99 -2.00
CA TYR A 69 -1.04 13.08 -3.30
C TYR A 69 0.45 13.43 -3.21
N ALA A 70 0.81 14.42 -2.38
CA ALA A 70 2.20 14.83 -2.21
C ALA A 70 3.08 13.68 -1.68
N ALA A 71 2.56 12.88 -0.74
CA ALA A 71 3.25 11.73 -0.18
C ALA A 71 3.34 10.59 -1.20
N VAL A 72 2.25 10.30 -1.92
CA VAL A 72 2.22 9.25 -2.96
C VAL A 72 3.18 9.60 -4.09
N ARG A 73 3.16 10.83 -4.58
CA ARG A 73 4.08 11.33 -5.60
C ARG A 73 5.54 11.24 -5.13
N ALA A 74 5.82 11.64 -3.89
CA ALA A 74 7.17 11.53 -3.33
C ALA A 74 7.63 10.07 -3.21
N ALA A 75 6.74 9.16 -2.81
CA ALA A 75 7.04 7.73 -2.72
C ALA A 75 7.39 7.11 -4.09
N LEU A 76 6.85 7.65 -5.18
CA LEU A 76 7.16 7.21 -6.54
C LEU A 76 8.38 7.93 -7.13
N ALA A 77 8.59 9.19 -6.79
CA ALA A 77 9.64 10.03 -7.39
C ALA A 77 10.99 9.92 -6.70
N THR A 78 11.05 9.31 -5.50
CA THR A 78 12.25 9.25 -4.68
C THR A 78 12.67 7.82 -4.39
N GLU A 79 13.97 7.62 -4.21
CA GLU A 79 14.53 6.32 -3.81
C GLU A 79 14.35 6.03 -2.30
N TRP A 80 13.86 7.02 -1.54
CA TRP A 80 13.74 6.93 -0.09
C TRP A 80 12.44 6.23 0.30
N SER A 81 12.54 5.16 1.08
CA SER A 81 11.37 4.49 1.65
C SER A 81 11.18 4.84 3.13
N ASN A 82 9.92 4.88 3.57
CA ASN A 82 9.57 5.00 4.99
C ASN A 82 9.81 3.71 5.79
N GLY A 83 10.36 2.65 5.17
CA GLY A 83 10.49 1.33 5.78
C GLY A 83 11.34 1.30 7.05
N GLN A 84 12.41 2.11 7.12
CA GLN A 84 13.21 2.21 8.35
C GLN A 84 12.40 2.82 9.50
N THR A 85 11.70 3.92 9.22
CA THR A 85 10.84 4.60 10.19
C THR A 85 9.72 3.68 10.68
N GLU A 86 9.03 3.01 9.76
CA GLU A 86 7.97 2.04 10.08
C GLU A 86 8.50 0.83 10.86
N GLY A 87 9.71 0.37 10.54
CA GLY A 87 10.40 -0.68 11.28
C GLY A 87 10.64 -0.29 12.74
N GLN A 88 11.14 0.93 12.99
CA GLN A 88 11.33 1.44 14.35
C GLN A 88 10.00 1.61 15.09
N VAL A 89 8.97 2.14 14.43
CA VAL A 89 7.62 2.25 15.00
C VAL A 89 7.05 0.87 15.36
N THR A 90 7.27 -0.13 14.51
CA THR A 90 6.83 -1.51 14.76
C THR A 90 7.55 -2.12 15.94
N ARG A 91 8.87 -1.95 16.04
CA ARG A 91 9.67 -2.36 17.21
C ARG A 91 9.16 -1.69 18.49
N LEU A 92 8.89 -0.39 18.46
CA LEU A 92 8.35 0.35 19.59
C LEU A 92 6.98 -0.19 20.03
N LYS A 93 6.07 -0.42 19.08
CA LYS A 93 4.75 -1.01 19.34
C LYS A 93 4.88 -2.41 19.95
N LEU A 94 5.83 -3.23 19.48
CA LEU A 94 6.09 -4.56 20.01
C LEU A 94 6.53 -4.51 21.48
N ILE A 95 7.52 -3.67 21.82
CA ILE A 95 7.99 -3.53 23.21
C ILE A 95 6.83 -3.09 24.11
N LYS A 96 6.03 -2.11 23.68
CA LYS A 96 4.86 -1.65 24.44
C LYS A 96 3.82 -2.76 24.64
N ARG A 97 3.59 -3.61 23.63
CA ARG A 97 2.68 -4.77 23.70
C ARG A 97 3.19 -5.87 24.64
N GLN A 98 4.49 -6.18 24.62
CA GLN A 98 5.12 -7.11 25.56
C GLN A 98 4.96 -6.68 27.03
N MET A 99 4.73 -5.38 27.26
CA MET A 99 4.50 -4.81 28.57
C MET A 99 3.02 -4.57 28.88
N TYR A 100 2.11 -5.19 28.12
CA TYR A 100 0.67 -5.05 28.28
C TYR A 100 0.19 -3.58 28.25
N GLY A 101 0.87 -2.74 27.47
CA GLY A 101 0.56 -1.31 27.36
C GLY A 101 1.03 -0.45 28.55
N ARG A 102 1.66 -1.03 29.58
CA ARG A 102 2.05 -0.34 30.82
C ARG A 102 3.38 0.42 30.72
N ALA A 103 4.03 0.40 29.55
CA ALA A 103 5.24 1.15 29.30
C ALA A 103 4.91 2.64 29.02
N LYS A 104 5.00 3.48 30.06
CA LYS A 104 5.10 4.94 29.90
C LYS A 104 6.41 5.31 29.19
N LEU A 105 6.51 6.55 28.70
CA LEU A 105 7.64 6.99 27.86
C LEU A 105 9.01 6.68 28.46
N ASP A 106 9.20 6.93 29.76
CA ASP A 106 10.49 6.70 30.43
C ASP A 106 10.92 5.23 30.37
N LEU A 107 9.98 4.32 30.64
CA LEU A 107 10.21 2.88 30.63
C LEU A 107 10.37 2.34 29.20
N LEU A 108 9.62 2.88 28.24
CA LEU A 108 9.77 2.55 26.83
C LEU A 108 11.16 2.97 26.33
N ARG A 109 11.60 4.19 26.68
CA ARG A 109 12.93 4.71 26.34
C ARG A 109 14.02 3.82 26.90
N GLN A 110 13.92 3.41 28.17
CA GLN A 110 14.88 2.51 28.78
C GLN A 110 14.99 1.18 28.02
N ARG A 111 13.88 0.52 27.70
CA ARG A 111 13.91 -0.76 26.95
C ARG A 111 14.35 -0.64 25.50
N VAL A 112 14.19 0.54 24.89
CA VAL A 112 14.61 0.78 23.51
C VAL A 112 16.11 1.03 23.43
N LEU A 113 16.66 1.80 24.38
CA LEU A 113 18.08 2.18 24.41
C LEU A 113 18.95 1.10 25.05
N TYR A 114 18.49 0.51 26.14
CA TYR A 114 19.19 -0.54 26.87
C TYR A 114 18.51 -1.87 26.53
N ARG A 115 19.03 -2.56 25.50
CA ARG A 115 18.63 -3.94 25.17
C ARG A 115 19.05 -4.84 26.34
N CYS A 116 18.11 -5.21 27.20
CA CYS A 116 18.23 -6.37 28.09
C CYS A 116 17.46 -7.54 27.48
#